data_AF-A0A371PVN5-F1
#
_entry.id   AF-A0A371PVN5-F1
#
_cell.length_a   1.000
_cell.length_b   1.000
_cell.length_c   1.000
_cell.angle_alpha   90.00
_cell.angle_beta   90.00
_cell.angle_gamma   90.00
#
_symmetry.space_group_name_H-M   'P 1'
#
loop_
_entity.id
_entity.type
_entity.pdbx_description
1 polymer ?
#
loop_
_entity_poly.entity_id
_entity_poly.type
_entity_poly.pdbx_seq_one_letter_code
_entity_poly.pdbx_strand_id
1 'polypeptide(L)'
;MYMHWTDWNITVNGEPVAVPAAYRTVPDAVPSGPAVRIAALHRDFAQALTEDRPARPDFNEAARYHRLLAVIERSAANGAQEMTVVRL
;
A
#
# COMPACT_ATOMS: atom_id res chain seq x y z
N MET A 1 2.67 -7.10 7.38
CA MET A 1 3.77 -6.23 6.90
C MET A 1 3.35 -5.66 5.56
N TYR A 2 3.01 -4.37 5.50
CA TYR A 2 2.60 -3.73 4.26
C TYR A 2 3.84 -3.43 3.45
N MET A 3 4.14 -4.27 2.45
CA MET A 3 5.26 -4.02 1.56
C MET A 3 5.01 -2.69 0.85
N HIS A 4 5.93 -1.75 1.03
CA HIS A 4 6.04 -0.54 0.23
C HIS A 4 6.29 -0.97 -1.23
N TRP A 5 5.23 -1.19 -2.00
CA TRP A 5 5.28 -1.52 -3.42
C TRP A 5 5.23 -0.26 -4.27
N THR A 6 6.18 0.66 -4.07
CA THR A 6 6.42 1.74 -5.03
C THR A 6 6.75 1.18 -6.40
N ASP A 7 6.57 1.99 -7.44
CA ASP A 7 7.18 1.74 -8.74
C ASP A 7 8.70 1.59 -8.49
N TRP A 8 9.17 0.35 -8.44
CA TRP A 8 10.52 0.02 -8.03
C TRP A 8 11.44 0.39 -9.18
N ASN A 9 11.80 1.67 -9.28
CA ASN A 9 12.98 2.08 -10.04
C ASN A 9 14.22 1.71 -9.21
N ILE A 10 14.49 0.40 -9.12
CA ILE A 10 15.69 -0.11 -8.45
C ILE A 10 16.82 0.01 -9.44
N THR A 11 17.84 0.78 -9.07
CA THR A 11 19.11 0.82 -9.80
C THR A 11 20.21 0.21 -8.95
N VAL A 12 21.12 -0.52 -9.59
CA VAL A 12 22.36 -1.04 -8.98
C VAL A 12 23.51 -0.52 -9.81
N ASN A 13 24.40 0.26 -9.18
CA ASN A 13 25.49 0.96 -9.87
C ASN A 13 25.01 1.89 -11.01
N GLY A 14 23.81 2.46 -10.86
CA GLY A 14 23.20 3.34 -11.88
C GLY A 14 22.39 2.60 -12.95
N GLU A 15 22.45 1.27 -13.01
CA GLU A 15 21.73 0.47 -14.00
C GLU A 15 20.39 -0.04 -13.46
N PRO A 16 19.28 0.09 -14.21
CA PRO A 16 17.99 -0.44 -13.80
C PRO A 16 18.00 -1.95 -13.65
N VAL A 17 17.41 -2.44 -12.56
CA VAL A 17 17.23 -3.87 -12.32
C VAL A 17 15.86 -4.30 -12.82
N ALA A 18 15.83 -5.30 -13.72
CA ALA A 18 14.59 -5.90 -14.15
C ALA A 18 13.89 -6.60 -12.98
N VAL A 19 12.61 -6.29 -12.77
CA VAL A 19 11.77 -7.00 -11.79
C VAL A 19 11.50 -8.41 -12.32
N PRO A 20 11.87 -9.48 -11.58
CA PRO A 20 11.61 -10.84 -12.03
C PRO A 20 10.12 -11.09 -12.26
N ALA A 21 9.77 -11.85 -13.30
CA ALA A 21 8.38 -12.11 -13.70
C ALA A 21 7.52 -12.70 -12.56
N ALA A 22 8.12 -13.48 -11.66
CA ALA A 22 7.44 -14.03 -10.48
C ALA A 22 6.87 -12.96 -9.53
N TYR A 23 7.43 -11.74 -9.55
CA TYR A 23 6.93 -10.61 -8.77
C TYR A 23 5.91 -9.77 -9.54
N ARG A 24 5.66 -10.06 -10.82
CA ARG A 24 4.64 -9.37 -11.61
C ARG A 24 3.29 -10.06 -11.44
N THR A 25 2.43 -9.46 -10.64
CA THR A 25 1.09 -9.99 -10.34
C THR A 25 0.01 -9.42 -11.25
N VAL A 26 0.33 -8.66 -12.29
CA VAL A 26 -0.64 -8.09 -13.23
C VAL A 26 -0.26 -8.40 -14.67
N PRO A 27 -1.23 -8.46 -15.61
CA PRO A 27 -0.93 -8.66 -17.03
C PRO A 27 0.05 -7.63 -17.59
N ASP A 28 0.83 -8.02 -18.60
CA ASP A 28 1.80 -7.14 -19.26
C ASP A 28 1.15 -5.94 -19.95
N ALA A 29 -0.15 -6.05 -20.28
CA ALA A 29 -0.94 -4.97 -20.87
C ALA A 29 -1.17 -3.78 -19.91
N VAL A 30 -0.95 -3.95 -18.59
CA VAL A 30 -1.06 -2.84 -17.64
C VAL A 30 0.16 -1.92 -17.80
N PRO A 31 -0.05 -0.61 -18.08
CA PRO A 31 1.06 0.34 -18.23
C PRO A 31 1.93 0.41 -16.99
N SER A 32 3.25 0.52 -17.18
CA SER A 32 4.22 0.74 -16.10
C SER A 32 3.91 2.01 -15.29
N GLY A 33 4.47 2.09 -14.08
CA GLY A 33 4.28 3.23 -13.19
C GLY A 33 3.12 3.01 -12.18
N PRO A 34 2.51 4.10 -11.68
CA PRO A 34 1.52 4.03 -10.60
C PRO A 34 0.32 3.11 -10.90
N ALA A 35 -0.05 2.95 -12.18
CA ALA A 35 -1.18 2.13 -12.61
C ALA A 35 -1.01 0.63 -12.28
N VAL A 36 0.22 0.10 -12.41
CA VAL A 36 0.55 -1.31 -12.06
C VAL A 36 0.13 -1.63 -10.63
N ARG A 37 0.33 -0.69 -9.70
CA ARG A 37 0.06 -0.87 -8.28
C ARG A 37 -1.43 -1.02 -8.00
N ILE A 38 -2.22 -0.13 -8.60
CA ILE A 38 -3.68 -0.15 -8.44
C ILE A 38 -4.26 -1.42 -9.06
N ALA A 39 -3.77 -1.83 -10.24
CA ALA A 39 -4.17 -3.08 -10.86
C ALA A 39 -3.82 -4.31 -10.00
N ALA A 40 -2.62 -4.34 -9.41
CA ALA A 40 -2.16 -5.43 -8.55
C ALA A 40 -3.03 -5.55 -7.29
N LEU A 41 -3.34 -4.40 -6.67
CA LEU A 41 -4.22 -4.32 -5.51
C LEU A 41 -5.62 -4.84 -5.83
N HIS A 42 -6.24 -4.37 -6.93
CA HIS A 42 -7.57 -4.82 -7.32
C HIS A 42 -7.61 -6.31 -7.63
N ARG A 43 -6.56 -6.85 -8.28
CA ARG A 43 -6.46 -8.29 -8.54
C ARG A 43 -6.38 -9.08 -7.23
N ASP A 44 -5.55 -8.66 -6.28
CA ASP A 44 -5.45 -9.33 -4.98
C ASP A 44 -6.78 -9.31 -4.22
N PHE A 45 -7.49 -8.17 -4.22
CA PHE A 45 -8.84 -8.09 -3.64
C PHE A 45 -9.83 -9.03 -4.31
N ALA A 46 -9.89 -9.04 -5.65
CA ALA A 46 -10.81 -9.91 -6.39
C ALA A 46 -10.51 -11.40 -6.13
N GLN A 47 -9.21 -11.76 -6.09
CA GLN A 47 -8.78 -13.10 -5.74
C GLN A 47 -9.17 -13.45 -4.31
N ALA A 48 -8.99 -12.53 -3.35
CA ALA A 48 -9.34 -12.74 -1.96
C ALA A 48 -10.82 -13.06 -1.76
N LEU A 49 -11.68 -12.29 -2.44
CA LEU A 49 -13.13 -12.51 -2.44
C LEU A 49 -13.51 -13.86 -3.05
N THR A 50 -12.83 -14.27 -4.12
CA THR A 50 -13.08 -15.55 -4.80
C THR A 50 -12.66 -16.75 -3.95
N GLU A 51 -11.56 -16.61 -3.21
CA GLU A 51 -10.97 -17.65 -2.37
C GLU A 51 -11.53 -17.69 -0.93
N ASP A 52 -12.49 -16.80 -0.61
CA ASP A 52 -13.01 -16.59 0.76
C ASP A 52 -11.90 -16.37 1.80
N ARG A 53 -10.84 -15.67 1.40
CA ARG A 53 -9.75 -15.27 2.30
C ARG A 53 -9.90 -13.80 2.70
N PRO A 54 -9.46 -13.41 3.90
CA PRO A 54 -9.39 -12.01 4.28
C PRO A 54 -8.55 -11.21 3.28
N ALA A 55 -9.16 -10.22 2.63
CA ALA A 55 -8.44 -9.29 1.77
C ALA A 55 -7.62 -8.30 2.61
N ARG A 56 -6.49 -7.84 2.08
CA ARG A 56 -5.63 -6.86 2.75
C ARG A 56 -5.30 -5.71 1.78
N PRO A 57 -5.28 -4.44 2.24
CA PRO A 57 -5.66 -3.99 3.59
C PRO A 57 -7.16 -4.19 3.85
N ASP A 58 -7.54 -4.41 5.11
CA ASP A 58 -8.93 -4.49 5.53
C ASP A 58 -9.43 -3.15 6.10
N PHE A 59 -10.70 -3.12 6.49
CA PHE A 59 -11.33 -1.92 7.03
C PHE A 59 -10.66 -1.40 8.31
N ASN A 60 -10.18 -2.29 9.19
CA ASN A 60 -9.50 -1.90 10.41
C ASN A 60 -8.18 -1.19 10.10
N GLU A 61 -7.47 -1.60 9.04
CA GLU A 61 -6.29 -0.84 8.62
C GLU A 61 -6.63 0.53 8.07
N ALA A 62 -7.68 0.64 7.25
CA ALA A 62 -8.15 1.93 6.78
C ALA A 62 -8.52 2.86 7.96
N ALA A 63 -9.27 2.34 8.94
CA ALA A 63 -9.64 3.07 10.15
C ALA A 63 -8.41 3.51 10.96
N ARG A 64 -7.39 2.65 11.08
CA ARG A 64 -6.14 2.98 11.76
C ARG A 64 -5.41 4.12 11.06
N TYR A 65 -5.31 4.09 9.72
CA TYR A 65 -4.67 5.15 8.95
C TYR A 65 -5.45 6.48 9.06
N HIS A 66 -6.78 6.45 9.01
CA HIS A 66 -7.60 7.64 9.22
C HIS A 66 -7.37 8.28 10.59
N ARG A 67 -7.30 7.47 11.66
CA ARG A 67 -7.01 7.98 13.01
C ARG A 67 -5.62 8.62 13.09
N LEU A 68 -4.61 8.00 12.46
CA LEU A 68 -3.26 8.52 12.42
C LEU A 68 -3.20 9.88 11.70
N LEU A 69 -3.84 9.99 10.52
CA LEU A 69 -3.90 11.24 9.78
C LEU A 69 -4.57 12.35 10.59
N ALA A 70 -5.69 12.06 11.24
CA ALA A 70 -6.38 13.02 12.09
C ALA A 70 -5.51 13.51 13.26
N VAL A 71 -4.67 12.64 13.83
CA VAL A 71 -3.72 13.02 14.89
C VAL A 71 -2.62 13.93 14.36
N ILE A 72 -2.09 13.65 13.17
CA ILE A 72 -1.10 14.51 12.51
C ILE A 72 -1.69 15.90 12.23
N GLU A 73 -2.89 15.95 11.67
CA GLU A 73 -3.60 17.20 11.37
C GLU A 73 -3.81 18.05 12.62
N ARG A 74 -4.26 17.43 13.72
CA ARG A 74 -4.45 18.16 15.00
C ARG A 74 -3.13 18.63 15.59
N SER A 75 -2.09 17.79 15.58
CA SER A 75 -0.75 18.17 16.05
C SER A 75 -0.16 19.34 15.26
N ALA A 76 -0.37 19.35 13.95
CA ALA A 76 0.07 20.44 13.08
C ALA A 76 -0.69 21.75 13.38
N ALA A 77 -1.99 21.67 13.70
CA ALA A 77 -2.80 22.84 14.01
C ALA A 77 -2.50 23.46 15.38
N ASN A 78 -2.15 22.64 16.38
CA ASN A 78 -1.97 23.08 17.77
C ASN A 78 -0.49 23.26 18.18
N GLY A 79 0.47 22.82 17.37
CA GLY A 79 1.91 22.87 17.67
C GLY A 79 2.34 21.97 18.83
N ALA A 80 1.49 21.02 19.25
CA ALA A 80 1.72 20.10 20.34
C ALA A 80 1.62 18.65 19.85
N GLN A 81 2.38 17.75 20.47
CA GLN A 81 2.37 16.34 20.10
C GLN A 81 1.10 15.67 20.64
N GLU A 82 0.17 15.29 19.76
CA GLU A 82 -0.96 14.43 20.16
C GLU A 82 -0.60 12.94 20.03
N MET A 83 -0.90 12.18 21.07
CA MET A 83 -0.77 10.72 21.05
C MET A 83 -2.08 10.06 20.62
N THR A 84 -1.99 9.11 19.68
CA THR A 84 -3.12 8.22 19.39
C THR A 84 -3.37 7.32 20.60
N VAL A 85 -4.43 7.58 21.36
CA VAL A 85 -4.89 6.64 22.39
C VAL A 85 -5.63 5.50 21.69
N VAL A 86 -4.97 4.37 21.50
CA VAL A 86 -5.63 3.13 21.07
C VAL A 86 -6.38 2.58 22.28
N ARG A 87 -7.70 2.76 22.34
CA ARG A 87 -8.54 2.07 23.32
C ARG A 87 -8.71 0.61 22.85
N LEU A 88 -8.27 -0.32 23.68
CA LEU A 88 -8.49 -1.77 23.56
C LEU A 88 -9.97 -2.12 23.73
#